data_AF-A0A2N2HWD0-F1
#
_entry.id   AF-A0A2N2HWD0-F1
#
_cell.length_a   1.000
_cell.length_b   1.000
_cell.length_c   1.000
_cell.angle_alpha   90.00
_cell.angle_beta   90.00
_cell.angle_gamma   90.00
#
_symmetry.space_group_name_H-M   'P 1'
#
loop_
_entity.id
_entity.type
_entity.pdbx_description
1 polymer ?
#
loop_
_entity_poly.entity_id
_entity_poly.type
_entity_poly.pdbx_seq_one_letter_code
_entity_poly.pdbx_strand_id
1 'polypeptide(L)'
;MNTLLIVIVSVPFVIAILFFLYRFLVQFTTKPVMEINLSPSDDPRWSDKKKITELMETFQKKGFDLAGQYECWEIPGLIIAGFVKPSEQLIGVIYDHPTAGIWEDLCIEYNDGENLTVSNAPLGQEMDHMPQSTKFYLKGSSLEELLVKILAERKDKGRKTITKEEFSSNFEEAYKKEMKWRMDRGGPTSLEVKRVADEMGVPLDSEKMQAKTRQLQKIWMKEKNKPRKVKRGLYEAELPGEFQKPEEFHRRMEQKSESMPQKMNIPVVPAYIVLIAAISYWIYFGFQYNKVHTVSLTAVIIFLAVFLFLFITLIWINTRNQAAKMCPFLKRIAELRPGAFLFISGTFPTLFYAREGWLGKVVFQEGGEHQDSCTRLEAVTRHSGGWLSISKKNVISKVFGRSDKDNISLPDNDFGRKFTMSGTDKMLAEKMLSSDIAGTIMRLEEFKKPNIEIDGKSVTVEITENLFSTRKEAALRQFLEVAENVIDVVVQR
;
A
#
# COMPACT_ATOMS: atom_id res chain seq x y z
N MET A 1 12.83 -43.49 2.83
CA MET A 1 12.48 -42.57 1.72
C MET A 1 11.23 -41.73 2.03
N ASN A 2 10.21 -42.26 2.71
CA ASN A 2 8.96 -41.52 2.99
C ASN A 2 9.08 -40.36 3.98
N THR A 3 9.98 -40.43 4.98
CA THR A 3 10.11 -39.39 6.01
C THR A 3 10.69 -38.08 5.47
N LEU A 4 11.62 -38.15 4.51
CA LEU A 4 12.23 -36.98 3.88
C LEU A 4 11.21 -36.23 3.01
N LEU A 5 10.35 -36.97 2.29
CA LEU A 5 9.28 -36.40 1.47
C LEU A 5 8.22 -35.70 2.35
N ILE A 6 7.87 -36.29 3.50
CA ILE A 6 6.93 -35.70 4.46
C ILE A 6 7.50 -34.39 5.06
N VAL A 7 8.80 -34.34 5.38
CA VAL A 7 9.44 -33.11 5.91
C VAL A 7 9.53 -32.03 4.84
N ILE A 8 9.89 -32.39 3.60
CA ILE A 8 9.99 -31.43 2.47
C ILE A 8 8.61 -30.83 2.12
N VAL A 9 7.53 -31.59 2.26
CA VAL A 9 6.16 -31.10 1.98
C VAL A 9 5.57 -30.34 3.19
N SER A 10 5.87 -30.76 4.42
CA SER A 10 5.29 -30.13 5.62
C SER A 10 5.93 -28.79 5.98
N VAL A 11 7.23 -28.59 5.76
CA VAL A 11 7.92 -27.34 6.12
C VAL A 11 7.36 -26.11 5.35
N PRO A 12 7.17 -26.14 4.02
CA PRO A 12 6.52 -25.05 3.28
C PRO A 12 5.09 -24.79 3.76
N PHE A 13 4.36 -25.84 4.14
CA PHE A 13 2.99 -25.74 4.64
C PHE A 13 2.94 -25.05 6.02
N VAL A 14 3.85 -25.41 6.93
CA VAL A 14 3.98 -24.73 8.23
C VAL A 14 4.44 -23.28 8.06
N ILE A 15 5.38 -23.01 7.15
CA ILE A 15 5.82 -21.64 6.84
C ILE A 15 4.66 -20.81 6.27
N ALA A 16 3.86 -21.38 5.36
CA ALA A 16 2.68 -20.72 4.82
C ALA A 16 1.66 -20.43 5.93
N ILE A 17 1.33 -21.41 6.78
CA ILE A 17 0.43 -21.23 7.92
C ILE A 17 0.94 -20.14 8.87
N LEU A 18 2.24 -20.17 9.22
CA LEU A 18 2.85 -19.17 10.09
C LEU A 18 2.92 -17.78 9.44
N PHE A 19 3.08 -17.71 8.11
CA PHE A 19 3.04 -16.45 7.35
C PHE A 19 1.64 -15.87 7.29
N PHE A 20 0.62 -16.68 7.02
CA PHE A 20 -0.79 -16.26 7.10
C PHE A 20 -1.16 -15.84 8.52
N LEU A 21 -0.71 -16.57 9.53
CA LEU A 21 -0.86 -16.21 10.94
C LEU A 21 -0.17 -14.88 11.26
N TYR A 22 1.07 -14.67 10.83
CA TYR A 22 1.79 -13.41 11.02
C TYR A 22 1.06 -12.25 10.35
N ARG A 23 0.69 -12.41 9.08
CA ARG A 23 -0.01 -11.39 8.30
C ARG A 23 -1.36 -11.01 8.94
N PHE A 24 -2.04 -11.98 9.53
CA PHE A 24 -3.32 -11.79 10.19
C PHE A 24 -3.18 -11.25 11.63
N LEU A 25 -2.20 -11.71 12.40
CA LEU A 25 -1.85 -11.10 13.68
C LEU A 25 -1.44 -9.63 13.49
N VAL A 26 -0.77 -9.31 12.36
CA VAL A 26 -0.49 -7.93 11.99
C VAL A 26 -1.78 -7.12 11.84
N GLN A 27 -2.84 -7.66 11.23
CA GLN A 27 -4.15 -6.98 11.13
C GLN A 27 -4.81 -6.66 12.48
N PHE A 28 -4.63 -7.53 13.48
CA PHE A 28 -5.12 -7.22 14.83
C PHE A 28 -4.21 -6.25 15.57
N THR A 29 -2.89 -6.30 15.33
CA THR A 29 -1.94 -5.38 15.97
C THR A 29 -1.86 -4.00 15.30
N THR A 30 -2.40 -3.84 14.09
CA THR A 30 -2.59 -2.54 13.48
C THR A 30 -3.60 -1.73 14.26
N LYS A 31 -3.30 -0.45 14.46
CA LYS A 31 -4.18 0.48 15.18
C LYS A 31 -5.58 0.43 14.56
N PRO A 32 -6.66 0.36 15.36
CA PRO A 32 -8.01 0.37 14.81
C PRO A 32 -8.23 1.65 14.00
N VAL A 33 -8.76 1.49 12.80
CA VAL A 33 -9.20 2.60 11.95
C VAL A 33 -10.60 2.98 12.42
N MET A 34 -10.71 4.17 13.02
CA MET A 34 -11.95 4.58 13.68
C MET A 34 -12.98 5.20 12.74
N GLU A 35 -12.48 5.82 11.70
CA GLU A 35 -13.22 6.56 10.68
C GLU A 35 -12.47 6.31 9.38
N ILE A 36 -13.21 6.18 8.29
CA ILE A 36 -12.68 6.04 6.94
C ILE A 36 -13.21 7.21 6.11
N ASN A 37 -12.51 7.56 5.04
CA ASN A 37 -13.05 8.43 4.01
C ASN A 37 -12.88 7.73 2.66
N LEU A 38 -13.99 7.59 1.94
CA LEU A 38 -13.98 7.00 0.62
C LEU A 38 -13.61 8.09 -0.40
N SER A 39 -12.39 8.00 -0.91
CA SER A 39 -11.91 8.94 -1.94
C SER A 39 -12.31 8.41 -3.31
N PRO A 40 -13.14 9.13 -4.10
CA PRO A 40 -13.50 8.69 -5.45
C PRO A 40 -12.25 8.42 -6.29
N SER A 41 -12.26 7.34 -7.05
CA SER A 41 -11.19 6.94 -7.96
C SER A 41 -11.78 6.39 -9.24
N ASP A 42 -11.49 7.01 -10.38
CA ASP A 42 -12.02 6.60 -11.68
C ASP A 42 -11.29 5.36 -12.25
N ASP A 43 -10.06 5.10 -11.79
CA ASP A 43 -9.20 4.02 -12.27
C ASP A 43 -8.42 3.38 -11.12
N PRO A 44 -9.12 2.78 -10.15
CA PRO A 44 -8.47 2.19 -9.00
C PRO A 44 -7.68 0.93 -9.42
N ARG A 45 -6.57 0.68 -8.72
CA ARG A 45 -5.66 -0.43 -9.02
C ARG A 45 -6.15 -1.76 -8.43
N TRP A 46 -7.23 -2.29 -8.98
CA TRP A 46 -7.78 -3.61 -8.61
C TRP A 46 -6.73 -4.73 -8.68
N SER A 47 -6.72 -5.61 -7.68
CA SER A 47 -5.86 -6.79 -7.60
C SER A 47 -6.18 -7.82 -8.69
N ASP A 48 -7.47 -7.96 -9.03
CA ASP A 48 -7.96 -8.75 -10.17
C ASP A 48 -9.02 -7.95 -10.95
N LYS A 49 -8.54 -7.13 -11.89
CA LYS A 49 -9.39 -6.26 -12.70
C LYS A 49 -10.49 -7.02 -13.46
N LYS A 50 -10.18 -8.23 -13.95
CA LYS A 50 -11.13 -9.04 -14.73
C LYS A 50 -12.28 -9.49 -13.84
N LYS A 51 -11.96 -10.10 -12.69
CA LYS A 51 -12.97 -10.57 -11.74
C LYS A 51 -13.85 -9.40 -11.26
N ILE A 52 -13.25 -8.26 -10.91
CA ILE A 52 -14.01 -7.08 -10.47
C ILE A 52 -14.96 -6.60 -11.57
N THR A 53 -14.49 -6.48 -12.82
CA THR A 53 -15.35 -6.08 -13.94
C THR A 53 -16.54 -7.03 -14.12
N GLU A 54 -16.32 -8.35 -14.04
CA GLU A 54 -17.40 -9.35 -14.12
C GLU A 54 -18.42 -9.19 -12.98
N LEU A 55 -17.96 -8.93 -11.75
CA LEU A 55 -18.84 -8.67 -10.61
C LEU A 55 -19.63 -7.36 -10.79
N MET A 56 -18.99 -6.28 -11.23
CA MET A 56 -19.64 -4.99 -11.49
C MET A 56 -20.74 -5.14 -12.55
N GLU A 57 -20.47 -5.86 -13.65
CA GLU A 57 -21.48 -6.18 -14.67
C GLU A 57 -22.63 -7.00 -14.10
N THR A 58 -22.33 -7.94 -13.19
CA THR A 58 -23.35 -8.79 -12.55
C THR A 58 -24.27 -7.94 -11.67
N PHE A 59 -23.74 -7.02 -10.86
CA PHE A 59 -24.53 -6.05 -10.10
C PHE A 59 -25.46 -5.23 -11.02
N GLN A 60 -24.92 -4.70 -12.12
CA GLN A 60 -25.69 -3.92 -13.09
C GLN A 60 -26.80 -4.74 -13.74
N LYS A 61 -26.53 -6.00 -14.13
CA LYS A 61 -27.53 -6.93 -14.66
C LYS A 61 -28.66 -7.23 -13.66
N LYS A 62 -28.41 -7.12 -12.35
CA LYS A 62 -29.43 -7.25 -11.29
C LYS A 62 -30.15 -5.93 -10.97
N GLY A 63 -29.91 -4.88 -11.75
CA GLY A 63 -30.57 -3.59 -11.62
C GLY A 63 -29.96 -2.68 -10.57
N PHE A 64 -28.73 -2.94 -10.13
CA PHE A 64 -28.00 -1.99 -9.29
C PHE A 64 -27.33 -0.93 -10.16
N ASP A 65 -27.35 0.28 -9.65
CA ASP A 65 -26.60 1.41 -10.15
C ASP A 65 -25.23 1.48 -9.48
N LEU A 66 -24.17 1.67 -10.27
CA LEU A 66 -22.85 2.02 -9.73
C LEU A 66 -22.93 3.41 -9.10
N ALA A 67 -22.63 3.49 -7.81
CA ALA A 67 -22.56 4.73 -7.04
C ALA A 67 -21.16 5.36 -7.10
N GLY A 68 -20.13 4.54 -7.23
CA GLY A 68 -18.75 5.00 -7.43
C GLY A 68 -17.73 3.90 -7.15
N GLN A 69 -16.47 4.20 -7.46
CA GLN A 69 -15.31 3.41 -7.08
C GLN A 69 -14.45 4.27 -6.18
N TYR A 70 -13.89 3.69 -5.12
CA TYR A 70 -13.30 4.43 -4.02
C TYR A 70 -12.03 3.78 -3.51
N GLU A 71 -11.04 4.59 -3.18
CA GLU A 71 -9.87 4.20 -2.40
C GLU A 71 -10.05 4.63 -0.94
N CYS A 72 -9.67 3.76 -0.01
CA CYS A 72 -9.74 4.02 1.43
C CYS A 72 -8.32 4.15 1.99
N TRP A 73 -7.82 5.39 2.11
CA TRP A 73 -6.44 5.66 2.52
C TRP A 73 -6.13 5.21 3.96
N GLU A 74 -7.14 5.21 4.83
CA GLU A 74 -6.98 4.77 6.21
C GLU A 74 -6.78 3.25 6.33
N ILE A 75 -7.21 2.48 5.33
CA ILE A 75 -6.99 1.03 5.23
C ILE A 75 -6.15 0.77 3.97
N PRO A 76 -4.80 0.78 4.08
CA PRO A 76 -3.91 0.76 2.92
C PRO A 76 -4.22 -0.38 1.94
N GLY A 77 -4.49 -0.01 0.69
CA GLY A 77 -4.79 -0.94 -0.40
C GLY A 77 -6.23 -1.41 -0.47
N LEU A 78 -7.12 -0.98 0.43
CA LEU A 78 -8.56 -1.26 0.31
C LEU A 78 -9.18 -0.41 -0.79
N ILE A 79 -9.79 -1.08 -1.76
CA ILE A 79 -10.57 -0.47 -2.83
C ILE A 79 -12.00 -0.98 -2.73
N ILE A 80 -12.98 -0.09 -2.92
CA ILE A 80 -14.40 -0.37 -2.82
C ILE A 80 -15.12 0.07 -4.10
N ALA A 81 -16.01 -0.76 -4.64
CA ALA A 81 -17.01 -0.33 -5.61
C ALA A 81 -18.38 -0.35 -4.95
N GLY A 82 -19.02 0.81 -4.89
CA GLY A 82 -20.32 1.01 -4.26
C GLY A 82 -21.46 0.95 -5.25
N PHE A 83 -22.56 0.31 -4.86
CA PHE A 83 -23.76 0.13 -5.66
C PHE A 83 -25.00 0.47 -4.86
N VAL A 84 -26.02 0.99 -5.52
CA VAL A 84 -27.34 1.24 -4.94
C VAL A 84 -28.43 0.71 -5.85
N LYS A 85 -29.53 0.23 -5.29
CA LYS A 85 -30.74 -0.13 -6.03
C LYS A 85 -31.94 0.56 -5.36
N PRO A 86 -32.17 1.86 -5.64
CA PRO A 86 -33.14 2.66 -4.92
C PRO A 86 -34.57 2.10 -4.95
N SER A 87 -34.95 1.44 -6.04
CA SER A 87 -36.27 0.80 -6.21
C SER A 87 -36.53 -0.34 -5.21
N GLU A 88 -35.48 -1.03 -4.77
CA GLU A 88 -35.57 -2.11 -3.77
C GLU A 88 -34.99 -1.72 -2.41
N GLN A 89 -34.44 -0.50 -2.30
CA GLN A 89 -33.79 0.04 -1.11
C GLN A 89 -32.65 -0.87 -0.62
N LEU A 90 -31.82 -1.29 -1.58
CA LEU A 90 -30.66 -2.14 -1.36
C LEU A 90 -29.37 -1.39 -1.67
N ILE A 91 -28.32 -1.74 -0.93
CA ILE A 91 -26.94 -1.30 -1.17
C ILE A 91 -26.13 -2.54 -1.53
N GLY A 92 -25.24 -2.41 -2.50
CA GLY A 92 -24.25 -3.41 -2.86
C GLY A 92 -22.85 -2.86 -2.68
N VAL A 93 -21.92 -3.69 -2.26
CA VAL A 93 -20.52 -3.29 -2.11
C VAL A 93 -19.63 -4.41 -2.58
N ILE A 94 -18.71 -4.11 -3.50
CA ILE A 94 -17.57 -4.99 -3.81
C ILE A 94 -16.36 -4.44 -3.08
N TYR A 95 -15.65 -5.32 -2.39
CA TYR A 95 -14.40 -5.01 -1.73
C TYR A 95 -13.25 -5.70 -2.43
N ASP A 96 -12.13 -5.03 -2.53
CA ASP A 96 -10.84 -5.62 -2.89
C ASP A 96 -9.84 -5.23 -1.81
N HIS A 97 -9.51 -6.18 -0.95
CA HIS A 97 -8.57 -5.99 0.15
C HIS A 97 -7.32 -6.82 -0.09
N PRO A 98 -6.11 -6.26 0.08
CA PRO A 98 -4.86 -6.94 -0.25
C PRO A 98 -4.69 -8.28 0.47
N THR A 99 -5.32 -8.44 1.64
CA THR A 99 -5.20 -9.65 2.47
C THR A 99 -6.44 -10.52 2.49
N ALA A 100 -7.63 -9.92 2.45
CA ALA A 100 -8.88 -10.68 2.54
C ALA A 100 -9.42 -11.09 1.16
N GLY A 101 -8.78 -10.60 0.09
CA GLY A 101 -9.20 -10.86 -1.27
C GLY A 101 -10.41 -10.01 -1.65
N ILE A 102 -11.19 -10.55 -2.59
CA ILE A 102 -12.36 -9.89 -3.16
C ILE A 102 -13.63 -10.56 -2.62
N TRP A 103 -14.55 -9.76 -2.08
CA TRP A 103 -15.87 -10.21 -1.61
C TRP A 103 -16.94 -9.13 -1.83
N GLU A 104 -18.19 -9.52 -1.58
CA GLU A 104 -19.39 -8.74 -1.83
C GLU A 104 -20.27 -8.71 -0.57
N ASP A 105 -20.83 -7.53 -0.30
CA ASP A 105 -21.89 -7.36 0.69
C ASP A 105 -23.15 -6.82 0.01
N LEU A 106 -24.31 -7.30 0.46
CA LEU A 106 -25.60 -6.66 0.25
C LEU A 106 -26.13 -6.15 1.59
N CYS A 107 -26.64 -4.92 1.60
CA CYS A 107 -27.12 -4.28 2.82
C CYS A 107 -28.52 -3.66 2.64
N ILE A 108 -29.30 -3.72 3.72
CA ILE A 108 -30.52 -2.93 3.95
C ILE A 108 -30.32 -2.09 5.20
N GLU A 109 -30.57 -0.80 5.10
CA GLU A 109 -30.70 0.08 6.26
C GLU A 109 -32.18 0.36 6.55
N TYR A 110 -32.58 0.23 7.81
CA TYR A 110 -33.92 0.54 8.27
C TYR A 110 -33.98 1.95 8.87
N ASN A 111 -35.16 2.58 8.81
CA ASN A 111 -35.34 3.95 9.31
C ASN A 111 -35.15 4.09 10.83
N ASP A 112 -35.26 2.99 11.57
CA ASP A 112 -35.00 2.92 13.02
C ASP A 112 -33.49 2.77 13.36
N GLY A 113 -32.63 2.70 12.35
CA GLY A 113 -31.18 2.56 12.49
C GLY A 113 -30.70 1.13 12.65
N GLU A 114 -31.58 0.12 12.55
CA GLU A 114 -31.20 -1.27 12.34
C GLU A 114 -30.62 -1.47 10.94
N ASN A 115 -29.79 -2.49 10.76
CA ASN A 115 -29.33 -2.91 9.45
C ASN A 115 -29.31 -4.44 9.31
N LEU A 116 -29.42 -4.88 8.06
CA LEU A 116 -29.27 -6.26 7.65
C LEU A 116 -28.19 -6.32 6.57
N THR A 117 -27.18 -7.16 6.78
CA THR A 117 -26.12 -7.42 5.81
C THR A 117 -26.05 -8.90 5.48
N VAL A 118 -25.92 -9.23 4.20
CA VAL A 118 -25.57 -10.59 3.73
C VAL A 118 -24.25 -10.49 2.98
N SER A 119 -23.28 -11.30 3.36
CA SER A 119 -21.89 -11.20 2.91
C SER A 119 -21.37 -12.56 2.43
N ASN A 120 -20.56 -12.58 1.37
CA ASN A 120 -19.76 -13.76 1.01
C ASN A 120 -18.30 -13.68 1.48
N ALA A 121 -17.99 -12.74 2.38
CA ALA A 121 -16.64 -12.55 2.90
C ALA A 121 -16.03 -13.87 3.42
N PRO A 122 -14.75 -14.14 3.12
CA PRO A 122 -14.10 -15.39 3.54
C PRO A 122 -13.86 -15.46 5.06
N LEU A 123 -13.91 -14.31 5.75
CA LEU A 123 -13.66 -14.12 7.17
C LEU A 123 -14.60 -13.04 7.72
N GLY A 124 -14.94 -13.10 9.02
CA GLY A 124 -15.65 -12.03 9.72
C GLY A 124 -16.83 -12.52 10.58
N GLN A 125 -17.37 -13.71 10.30
CA GLN A 125 -18.45 -14.33 11.10
C GLN A 125 -18.06 -14.59 12.55
N GLU A 126 -16.76 -14.63 12.82
CA GLU A 126 -16.18 -14.89 14.14
C GLU A 126 -16.26 -13.66 15.05
N MET A 127 -16.49 -12.47 14.47
CA MET A 127 -16.56 -11.20 15.17
C MET A 127 -18.00 -10.92 15.62
N ASP A 128 -18.15 -10.36 16.83
CA ASP A 128 -19.45 -9.89 17.29
C ASP A 128 -19.83 -8.62 16.53
N HIS A 129 -21.13 -8.45 16.27
CA HIS A 129 -21.71 -7.28 15.61
C HIS A 129 -22.56 -6.47 16.58
N MET A 130 -22.79 -5.19 16.25
CA MET A 130 -23.68 -4.35 17.03
C MET A 130 -25.06 -5.01 17.17
N PRO A 131 -25.73 -4.96 18.33
CA PRO A 131 -27.02 -5.62 18.52
C PRO A 131 -28.11 -5.25 17.50
N GLN A 132 -28.04 -4.04 16.92
CA GLN A 132 -28.96 -3.55 15.88
C GLN A 132 -28.55 -3.96 14.46
N SER A 133 -27.44 -4.68 14.30
CA SER A 133 -26.88 -5.13 13.02
C SER A 133 -27.02 -6.64 12.93
N THR A 134 -27.87 -7.11 12.01
CA THR A 134 -27.97 -8.53 11.68
C THR A 134 -27.07 -8.81 10.49
N LYS A 135 -26.12 -9.73 10.63
CA LYS A 135 -25.22 -10.10 9.53
C LYS A 135 -25.21 -11.61 9.29
N PHE A 136 -25.43 -11.99 8.04
CA PHE A 136 -25.32 -13.38 7.59
C PHE A 136 -24.09 -13.55 6.71
N TYR A 137 -23.34 -14.62 6.94
CA TYR A 137 -22.16 -14.97 6.15
C TYR A 137 -22.45 -16.22 5.32
N LEU A 138 -22.33 -16.09 4.00
CA LEU A 138 -22.51 -17.14 3.00
C LEU A 138 -21.19 -17.28 2.22
N LYS A 139 -20.17 -17.82 2.89
CA LYS A 139 -18.79 -17.91 2.38
C LYS A 139 -18.75 -18.62 1.04
N GLY A 140 -18.20 -17.95 0.02
CA GLY A 140 -18.06 -18.48 -1.33
C GLY A 140 -19.33 -18.46 -2.18
N SER A 141 -20.45 -17.95 -1.66
CA SER A 141 -21.68 -17.79 -2.43
C SER A 141 -21.59 -16.69 -3.49
N SER A 142 -22.37 -16.86 -4.55
CA SER A 142 -22.58 -15.90 -5.64
C SER A 142 -23.48 -14.73 -5.24
N LEU A 143 -23.43 -13.62 -5.98
CA LEU A 143 -24.32 -12.47 -5.77
C LEU A 143 -25.80 -12.85 -5.82
N GLU A 144 -26.18 -13.78 -6.69
CA GLU A 144 -27.54 -14.34 -6.78
C GLU A 144 -28.01 -14.94 -5.46
N GLU A 145 -27.16 -15.76 -4.83
CA GLU A 145 -27.48 -16.40 -3.55
C GLU A 145 -27.56 -15.37 -2.43
N LEU A 146 -26.70 -14.34 -2.44
CA LEU A 146 -26.79 -13.22 -1.50
C LEU A 146 -28.11 -12.46 -1.67
N LEU A 147 -28.54 -12.21 -2.92
CA LEU A 147 -29.80 -11.52 -3.23
C LEU A 147 -31.01 -12.31 -2.74
N VAL A 148 -31.05 -13.62 -3.01
CA VAL A 148 -32.12 -14.49 -2.52
C VAL A 148 -32.18 -14.44 -0.99
N LYS A 149 -31.03 -14.54 -0.33
CA LYS A 149 -30.97 -14.52 1.13
C LYS A 149 -31.39 -13.18 1.72
N ILE A 150 -30.89 -12.05 1.22
CA ILE A 150 -31.23 -10.74 1.81
C ILE A 150 -32.71 -10.40 1.61
N LEU A 151 -33.31 -10.82 0.50
CA LEU A 151 -34.73 -10.62 0.25
C LEU A 151 -35.61 -11.52 1.13
N ALA A 152 -35.14 -12.73 1.46
CA ALA A 152 -35.85 -13.63 2.38
C ALA A 152 -35.77 -13.17 3.84
N GLU A 153 -34.63 -12.63 4.27
CA GLU A 153 -34.39 -12.20 5.65
C GLU A 153 -34.82 -10.75 5.94
N ARG A 154 -35.25 -10.01 4.91
CA ARG A 154 -35.69 -8.62 5.10
C ARG A 154 -36.90 -8.57 6.03
N LYS A 155 -36.82 -7.72 7.04
CA LYS A 155 -37.93 -7.39 7.93
C LYS A 155 -38.97 -6.52 7.21
N ASP A 156 -40.24 -6.70 7.55
CA ASP A 156 -41.33 -5.83 7.13
C ASP A 156 -41.32 -4.52 7.94
N LYS A 157 -40.38 -3.64 7.60
CA LYS A 157 -40.13 -2.35 8.24
C LYS A 157 -39.82 -1.29 7.19
N GLY A 158 -40.02 -0.02 7.53
CA GLY A 158 -39.58 1.10 6.70
C GLY A 158 -38.07 1.07 6.48
N ARG A 159 -37.64 1.06 5.22
CA ARG A 159 -36.23 1.06 4.81
C ARG A 159 -35.81 2.43 4.32
N LYS A 160 -34.52 2.74 4.50
CA LYS A 160 -33.89 3.96 4.03
C LYS A 160 -33.56 3.82 2.54
N THR A 161 -33.95 4.80 1.74
CA THR A 161 -33.49 4.91 0.35
C THR A 161 -32.19 5.68 0.34
N ILE A 162 -31.13 5.09 -0.23
CA ILE A 162 -29.82 5.73 -0.39
C ILE A 162 -29.57 5.92 -1.88
N THR A 163 -29.25 7.16 -2.26
CA THR A 163 -28.89 7.53 -3.64
C THR A 163 -27.42 7.28 -3.94
N LYS A 164 -27.01 7.44 -5.20
CA LYS A 164 -25.60 7.26 -5.62
C LYS A 164 -24.70 8.27 -4.91
N GLU A 165 -25.16 9.51 -4.84
CA GLU A 165 -24.46 10.66 -4.26
C GLU A 165 -24.31 10.49 -2.74
N GLU A 166 -25.27 9.84 -2.10
CA GLU A 166 -25.28 9.62 -0.65
C GLU A 166 -24.49 8.39 -0.22
N PHE A 167 -24.15 7.47 -1.14
CA PHE A 167 -23.51 6.18 -0.83
C PHE A 167 -22.27 6.36 0.07
N SER A 168 -21.32 7.20 -0.34
CA SER A 168 -20.04 7.39 0.36
C SER A 168 -20.28 7.81 1.81
N SER A 169 -21.11 8.83 2.02
CA SER A 169 -21.39 9.37 3.35
C SER A 169 -22.09 8.35 4.26
N ASN A 170 -23.04 7.58 3.73
CA ASN A 170 -23.74 6.54 4.49
C ASN A 170 -22.80 5.38 4.86
N PHE A 171 -21.96 4.95 3.91
CA PHE A 171 -20.98 3.89 4.15
C PHE A 171 -19.99 4.27 5.25
N GLU A 172 -19.43 5.48 5.19
CA GLU A 172 -18.51 6.00 6.21
C GLU A 172 -19.18 6.11 7.59
N GLU A 173 -20.43 6.58 7.64
CA GLU A 173 -21.19 6.69 8.88
C GLU A 173 -21.49 5.32 9.50
N ALA A 174 -21.92 4.36 8.68
CA ALA A 174 -22.16 2.98 9.11
C ALA A 174 -20.88 2.34 9.68
N TYR A 175 -19.75 2.50 8.98
CA TYR A 175 -18.44 2.04 9.47
C TYR A 175 -18.07 2.68 10.81
N LYS A 176 -18.21 4.02 10.91
CA LYS A 176 -17.92 4.77 12.13
C LYS A 176 -18.80 4.33 13.30
N LYS A 177 -20.09 4.06 13.07
CA LYS A 177 -21.04 3.57 14.08
C LYS A 177 -20.59 2.21 14.62
N GLU A 178 -20.27 1.26 13.75
CA GLU A 178 -19.76 -0.07 14.12
C GLU A 178 -18.45 0.02 14.91
N MET A 179 -17.47 0.79 14.41
CA MET A 179 -16.19 0.95 15.08
C MET A 179 -16.31 1.64 16.43
N LYS A 180 -17.19 2.64 16.55
CA LYS A 180 -17.49 3.27 17.84
C LYS A 180 -18.05 2.27 18.84
N TRP A 181 -19.01 1.43 18.45
CA TRP A 181 -19.56 0.39 19.32
C TRP A 181 -18.47 -0.59 19.76
N ARG A 182 -17.61 -1.06 18.84
CA ARG A 182 -16.46 -1.94 19.18
C ARG A 182 -15.52 -1.28 20.19
N MET A 183 -15.23 0.01 20.02
CA MET A 183 -14.40 0.77 20.96
C MET A 183 -15.07 0.96 22.32
N ASP A 184 -16.37 1.15 22.36
CA ASP A 184 -17.10 1.38 23.61
C ASP A 184 -17.17 0.11 24.47
N ARG A 185 -17.15 -1.08 23.85
CA ARG A 185 -16.99 -2.36 24.56
C ARG A 185 -15.54 -2.78 24.83
N GLY A 186 -14.55 -1.91 24.55
CA GLY A 186 -13.14 -2.15 24.84
C GLY A 186 -12.36 -2.87 23.74
N GLY A 187 -12.92 -3.02 22.54
CA GLY A 187 -12.33 -3.71 21.40
C GLY A 187 -12.73 -5.19 21.31
N PRO A 188 -11.96 -6.02 20.59
CA PRO A 188 -12.27 -7.44 20.44
C PRO A 188 -12.18 -8.18 21.77
N THR A 189 -13.12 -9.09 22.00
CA THR A 189 -13.17 -9.96 23.18
C THR A 189 -12.26 -11.16 23.02
N SER A 190 -11.97 -11.84 24.13
CA SER A 190 -11.24 -13.12 24.11
C SER A 190 -11.96 -14.21 23.32
N LEU A 191 -13.29 -14.19 23.33
CA LEU A 191 -14.11 -15.15 22.57
C LEU A 191 -14.02 -14.89 21.07
N GLU A 192 -14.08 -13.63 20.64
CA GLU A 192 -13.86 -13.27 19.23
C GLU A 192 -12.46 -13.68 18.77
N VAL A 193 -11.43 -13.34 19.53
CA VAL A 193 -10.03 -13.73 19.22
C VAL A 193 -9.90 -15.25 19.13
N LYS A 194 -10.58 -15.99 20.01
CA LYS A 194 -10.58 -17.45 19.97
C LYS A 194 -11.29 -18.00 18.74
N ARG A 195 -12.53 -17.59 18.45
CA ARG A 195 -13.29 -18.06 17.27
C ARG A 195 -12.52 -17.83 15.98
N VAL A 196 -11.90 -16.66 15.88
CA VAL A 196 -11.01 -16.30 14.79
C VAL A 196 -9.80 -17.23 14.70
N ALA A 197 -9.12 -17.53 15.81
CA ALA A 197 -7.97 -18.42 15.81
C ALA A 197 -8.35 -19.87 15.45
N ASP A 198 -9.51 -20.34 15.93
CA ASP A 198 -10.05 -21.66 15.65
C ASP A 198 -10.37 -21.82 14.15
N GLU A 199 -11.03 -20.83 13.52
CA GLU A 199 -11.28 -20.82 12.06
C GLU A 199 -9.98 -20.88 11.25
N MET A 200 -8.92 -20.27 11.76
CA MET A 200 -7.60 -20.26 11.12
C MET A 200 -6.77 -21.53 11.41
N GLY A 201 -7.28 -22.46 12.22
CA GLY A 201 -6.58 -23.68 12.60
C GLY A 201 -5.37 -23.44 13.52
N VAL A 202 -5.38 -22.33 14.27
CA VAL A 202 -4.25 -21.90 15.10
C VAL A 202 -4.49 -22.32 16.55
N PRO A 203 -3.73 -23.30 17.09
CA PRO A 203 -3.85 -23.67 18.48
C PRO A 203 -3.29 -22.56 19.36
N LEU A 204 -4.16 -21.76 19.97
CA LEU A 204 -3.80 -20.83 21.02
C LEU A 204 -4.09 -21.48 22.38
N ASP A 205 -3.06 -21.62 23.21
CA ASP A 205 -3.28 -21.89 24.63
C ASP A 205 -4.00 -20.71 25.29
N SER A 206 -4.78 -21.00 26.34
CA SER A 206 -5.67 -20.03 26.99
C SER A 206 -4.92 -18.83 27.58
N GLU A 207 -3.67 -19.02 28.01
CA GLU A 207 -2.83 -17.98 28.60
C GLU A 207 -2.28 -17.01 27.54
N LYS A 208 -1.74 -17.51 26.43
CA LYS A 208 -1.30 -16.70 25.29
C LYS A 208 -2.46 -15.96 24.65
N MET A 209 -3.63 -16.58 24.56
CA MET A 209 -4.84 -15.94 24.06
C MET A 209 -5.24 -14.75 24.94
N GLN A 210 -5.31 -14.93 26.27
CA GLN A 210 -5.60 -13.83 27.19
C GLN A 210 -4.56 -12.71 27.12
N ALA A 211 -3.28 -13.05 27.04
CA ALA A 211 -2.20 -12.07 26.90
C ALA A 211 -2.34 -11.26 25.61
N LYS A 212 -2.68 -11.91 24.49
CA LYS A 212 -2.92 -11.25 23.20
C LYS A 212 -4.17 -10.37 23.23
N THR A 213 -5.28 -10.85 23.76
CA THR A 213 -6.50 -10.04 23.92
C THR A 213 -6.21 -8.79 24.76
N ARG A 214 -5.52 -8.90 25.89
CA ARG A 214 -5.12 -7.74 26.71
C ARG A 214 -4.23 -6.77 25.95
N GLN A 215 -3.29 -7.28 25.15
CA GLN A 215 -2.44 -6.45 24.30
C GLN A 215 -3.28 -5.65 23.28
N LEU A 216 -4.24 -6.31 22.61
CA LEU A 216 -5.13 -5.69 21.64
C LEU A 216 -6.01 -4.62 22.28
N GLN A 217 -6.67 -4.95 23.39
CA GLN A 217 -7.50 -4.01 24.15
C GLN A 217 -6.69 -2.78 24.58
N LYS A 218 -5.43 -2.97 25.03
CA LYS A 218 -4.53 -1.86 25.38
C LYS A 218 -4.23 -0.95 24.18
N ILE A 219 -4.00 -1.51 23.00
CA ILE A 219 -3.78 -0.74 21.76
C ILE A 219 -5.04 0.07 21.42
N TRP A 220 -6.21 -0.58 21.44
CA TRP A 220 -7.49 0.05 21.12
C TRP A 220 -7.81 1.18 22.11
N MET A 221 -7.71 0.93 23.42
CA MET A 221 -7.97 1.95 24.45
C MET A 221 -7.00 3.13 24.40
N LYS A 222 -5.75 2.91 23.97
CA LYS A 222 -4.80 4.00 23.73
C LYS A 222 -5.25 4.91 22.58
N GLU A 223 -5.85 4.36 21.52
CA GLU A 223 -6.39 5.16 20.42
C GLU A 223 -7.69 5.88 20.82
N LYS A 224 -8.54 5.29 21.69
CA LYS A 224 -9.77 5.92 22.19
C LYS A 224 -9.54 7.32 22.77
N ASN A 225 -8.47 7.46 23.54
CA ASN A 225 -8.20 8.65 24.35
C ASN A 225 -7.34 9.70 23.63
N LYS A 226 -6.91 9.48 22.38
CA LYS A 226 -6.13 10.47 21.66
C LYS A 226 -7.03 11.61 21.18
N PRO A 227 -6.67 12.88 21.45
CA PRO A 227 -7.35 14.02 20.86
C PRO A 227 -7.25 13.91 19.33
N ARG A 228 -8.40 13.76 18.68
CA ARG A 228 -8.46 13.47 17.25
C ARG A 228 -8.17 14.74 16.46
N LYS A 229 -7.13 14.71 15.63
CA LYS A 229 -6.98 15.66 14.51
C LYS A 229 -7.76 15.09 13.34
N VAL A 230 -9.06 15.38 13.28
CA VAL A 230 -9.86 15.12 12.08
C VAL A 230 -9.38 16.11 11.02
N LYS A 231 -8.54 15.65 10.09
CA LYS A 231 -8.27 16.42 8.87
C LYS A 231 -9.34 16.08 7.85
N ARG A 232 -10.48 16.75 7.95
CA ARG A 232 -11.44 16.87 6.84
C ARG A 232 -11.25 18.25 6.23
N GLY A 233 -11.02 18.25 4.93
CA GLY A 233 -10.77 19.42 4.10
C GLY A 233 -9.76 19.08 3.02
N LEU A 234 -10.15 19.24 1.76
CA LEU A 234 -9.23 19.66 0.71
C LEU A 234 -8.67 21.01 1.18
N TYR A 235 -7.68 20.97 2.05
CA TYR A 235 -6.97 22.18 2.43
C TYR A 235 -6.23 22.59 1.15
N GLU A 236 -6.41 23.85 0.75
CA GLU A 236 -5.27 24.60 0.25
C GLU A 236 -4.19 24.47 1.33
N ALA A 237 -3.39 23.43 1.24
CA ALA A 237 -2.31 23.20 2.17
C ALA A 237 -1.27 24.24 1.82
N GLU A 238 -1.42 25.46 2.34
CA GLU A 238 -0.25 26.30 2.52
C GLU A 238 0.80 25.41 3.18
N LEU A 239 1.92 25.23 2.49
CA LEU A 239 3.07 24.53 3.04
C LEU A 239 3.26 25.07 4.47
N PRO A 240 3.17 24.22 5.52
CA PRO A 240 3.29 24.67 6.90
C PRO A 240 4.48 25.62 7.02
N GLY A 241 4.39 26.71 7.81
CA GLY A 241 5.37 27.81 7.73
C GLY A 241 6.85 27.41 7.82
N GLU A 242 7.14 26.25 8.43
CA GLU A 242 8.46 25.60 8.48
C GLU A 242 9.02 25.22 7.09
N PHE A 243 8.16 25.01 6.10
CA PHE A 243 8.44 24.63 4.73
C PHE A 243 8.49 25.83 3.77
N GLN A 244 8.15 27.04 4.25
CA GLN A 244 8.35 28.30 3.52
C GLN A 244 9.80 28.83 3.69
N LYS A 245 10.59 28.17 4.54
CA LYS A 245 11.98 28.53 4.84
C LYS A 245 12.89 27.32 4.59
N PRO A 246 13.27 27.05 3.32
CA PRO A 246 14.01 25.85 2.94
C PRO A 246 15.29 25.64 3.76
N GLU A 247 15.99 26.73 4.11
CA GLU A 247 17.19 26.67 4.96
C GLU A 247 16.92 26.24 6.41
N GLU A 248 15.80 26.68 6.99
CA GLU A 248 15.43 26.24 8.34
C GLU A 248 15.04 24.76 8.36
N PHE A 249 14.33 24.31 7.33
CA PHE A 249 14.01 22.90 7.15
C PHE A 249 15.27 22.05 6.97
N HIS A 250 16.18 22.48 6.08
CA HIS A 250 17.46 21.84 5.85
C HIS A 250 18.25 21.71 7.17
N ARG A 251 18.50 22.82 7.87
CA ARG A 251 19.21 22.82 9.16
C ARG A 251 18.56 21.90 10.19
N ARG A 252 17.23 21.88 10.27
CA ARG A 252 16.50 21.00 11.20
C ARG A 252 16.65 19.53 10.84
N MET A 253 16.63 19.20 9.54
CA MET A 253 16.81 17.83 9.07
C MET A 253 18.25 17.37 9.26
N GLU A 254 19.25 18.23 9.02
CA GLU A 254 20.65 17.95 9.35
C GLU A 254 20.84 17.68 10.84
N GLN A 255 20.23 18.49 11.72
CA GLN A 255 20.28 18.29 13.18
C GLN A 255 19.63 16.97 13.61
N LYS A 256 18.62 16.49 12.88
CA LYS A 256 17.97 15.20 13.14
C LYS A 256 18.65 14.03 12.46
N SER A 257 19.51 14.29 11.49
CA SER A 257 20.20 13.24 10.74
C SER A 257 21.17 12.53 11.67
N GLU A 258 21.17 11.21 11.62
CA GLU A 258 22.21 10.42 12.26
C GLU A 258 23.56 10.72 11.58
N SER A 259 24.64 10.59 12.35
CA SER A 259 26.00 10.73 11.81
C SER A 259 26.20 9.72 10.68
N MET A 260 26.87 10.14 9.60
CA MET A 260 27.24 9.24 8.51
C MET A 260 27.90 7.99 9.11
N PRO A 261 27.46 6.76 8.74
CA PRO A 261 28.04 5.56 9.28
C PRO A 261 29.55 5.60 9.00
N GLN A 262 30.35 5.76 10.07
CA GLN A 262 31.79 5.66 9.96
C GLN A 262 32.06 4.34 9.26
N LYS A 263 32.90 4.36 8.20
CA LYS A 263 33.23 3.18 7.38
C LYS A 263 33.26 1.98 8.30
N MET A 264 32.33 1.04 8.13
CA MET A 264 32.33 -0.15 8.98
C MET A 264 33.70 -0.79 8.80
N ASN A 265 34.55 -0.68 9.83
CA ASN A 265 35.89 -1.26 9.83
C ASN A 265 35.83 -2.79 9.86
N ILE A 266 34.62 -3.36 9.92
CA ILE A 266 34.38 -4.77 9.72
C ILE A 266 34.50 -5.01 8.20
N PRO A 267 35.54 -5.73 7.74
CA PRO A 267 35.63 -6.10 6.34
C PRO A 267 34.43 -7.02 6.06
N VAL A 268 33.46 -6.49 5.32
CA VAL A 268 32.17 -7.15 5.06
C VAL A 268 32.38 -8.48 4.32
N VAL A 269 33.44 -8.58 3.53
CA VAL A 269 33.83 -9.77 2.77
C VAL A 269 34.16 -10.96 3.71
N PRO A 270 35.06 -10.84 4.71
CA PRO A 270 35.25 -11.84 5.75
C PRO A 270 33.97 -12.26 6.49
N ALA A 271 33.08 -11.33 6.85
CA ALA A 271 31.82 -11.68 7.49
C ALA A 271 30.94 -12.55 6.58
N TYR A 272 30.86 -12.22 5.28
CA TYR A 272 30.18 -13.04 4.29
C TYR A 272 30.82 -14.42 4.12
N ILE A 273 32.15 -14.47 3.99
CA ILE A 273 32.87 -15.73 3.82
C ILE A 273 32.64 -16.63 5.02
N VAL A 274 32.74 -16.11 6.24
CA VAL A 274 32.49 -16.87 7.47
C VAL A 274 31.05 -17.37 7.53
N LEU A 275 30.07 -16.53 7.16
CA LEU A 275 28.67 -16.89 7.26
C LEU A 275 28.24 -17.87 6.16
N ILE A 276 28.76 -17.71 4.93
CA ILE A 276 28.60 -18.68 3.84
C ILE A 276 29.29 -19.99 4.20
N ALA A 277 30.53 -19.96 4.69
CA ALA A 277 31.24 -21.15 5.13
C ALA A 277 30.51 -21.87 6.27
N ALA A 278 29.97 -21.11 7.24
CA ALA A 278 29.15 -21.67 8.30
C ALA A 278 27.88 -22.32 7.74
N ILE A 279 27.13 -21.64 6.86
CA ILE A 279 25.94 -22.21 6.21
C ILE A 279 26.30 -23.46 5.41
N SER A 280 27.35 -23.43 4.58
CA SER A 280 27.81 -24.56 3.77
C SER A 280 28.27 -25.73 4.63
N TYR A 281 29.05 -25.47 5.69
CA TYR A 281 29.50 -26.48 6.64
C TYR A 281 28.30 -27.11 7.37
N TRP A 282 27.34 -26.29 7.79
CA TRP A 282 26.14 -26.76 8.48
C TRP A 282 25.20 -27.57 7.57
N ILE A 283 25.02 -27.17 6.30
CA ILE A 283 24.27 -27.95 5.31
C ILE A 283 24.97 -29.28 5.04
N TYR A 284 26.30 -29.27 4.84
CA TYR A 284 27.08 -30.47 4.60
C TYR A 284 27.01 -31.43 5.79
N PHE A 285 27.22 -30.93 7.01
CA PHE A 285 27.18 -31.75 8.21
C PHE A 285 25.77 -32.26 8.49
N GLY A 286 24.73 -31.43 8.32
CA GLY A 286 23.33 -31.87 8.43
C GLY A 286 22.97 -32.97 7.43
N PHE A 287 23.52 -32.91 6.21
CA PHE A 287 23.36 -33.95 5.20
C PHE A 287 24.07 -35.25 5.58
N GLN A 288 25.34 -35.18 6.03
CA GLN A 288 26.10 -36.36 6.45
C GLN A 288 25.52 -37.02 7.71
N TYR A 289 25.10 -36.22 8.68
CA TYR A 289 24.46 -36.68 9.91
C TYR A 289 23.17 -37.46 9.61
N ASN A 290 22.33 -36.96 8.69
CA ASN A 290 21.12 -37.63 8.22
C ASN A 290 21.37 -38.98 7.53
N LYS A 291 22.56 -39.21 6.95
CA LYS A 291 22.87 -40.49 6.28
C LYS A 291 23.12 -41.62 7.28
N VAL A 292 23.64 -41.31 8.46
CA VAL A 292 24.11 -42.31 9.42
C VAL A 292 23.16 -42.42 10.61
N HIS A 293 22.39 -41.38 10.91
CA HIS A 293 21.55 -41.30 12.11
C HIS A 293 20.11 -40.91 11.78
N THR A 294 19.15 -41.49 12.51
CA THR A 294 17.77 -41.03 12.54
C THR A 294 17.71 -39.70 13.30
N VAL A 295 17.47 -38.61 12.59
CA VAL A 295 17.47 -37.27 13.18
C VAL A 295 16.12 -37.01 13.84
N SER A 296 16.14 -36.57 15.11
CA SER A 296 14.93 -36.20 15.82
C SER A 296 14.31 -34.94 15.20
N LEU A 297 12.98 -34.82 15.25
CA LEU A 297 12.27 -33.63 14.77
C LEU A 297 12.81 -32.34 15.43
N THR A 298 13.15 -32.41 16.73
CA THR A 298 13.76 -31.30 17.48
C THR A 298 15.07 -30.83 16.86
N ALA A 299 15.95 -31.75 16.44
CA ALA A 299 17.21 -31.39 15.80
C ALA A 299 16.99 -30.72 14.44
N VAL A 300 15.98 -31.14 13.68
CA VAL A 300 15.60 -30.48 12.41
C VAL A 300 15.05 -29.07 12.65
N ILE A 301 14.22 -28.87 13.68
CA ILE A 301 13.70 -27.54 14.04
C ILE A 301 14.83 -26.59 14.44
N ILE A 302 15.75 -27.05 15.30
CA ILE A 302 16.92 -26.26 15.70
C ILE A 302 17.77 -25.92 14.48
N PHE A 303 17.97 -26.88 13.57
CA PHE A 303 18.69 -26.66 12.31
C PHE A 303 18.07 -25.54 11.48
N LEU A 304 16.76 -25.59 11.24
CA LEU A 304 16.06 -24.56 10.45
C LEU A 304 16.09 -23.19 11.14
N ALA A 305 15.98 -23.15 12.46
CA ALA A 305 16.03 -21.90 13.23
C ALA A 305 17.41 -21.23 13.12
N VAL A 306 18.50 -21.98 13.27
CA VAL A 306 19.88 -21.46 13.13
C VAL A 306 20.13 -20.98 11.70
N PHE A 307 19.72 -21.76 10.69
CA PHE A 307 19.85 -21.36 9.29
C PHE A 307 19.10 -20.06 9.00
N LEU A 308 17.84 -19.97 9.44
CA LEU A 308 17.02 -18.76 9.25
C LEU A 308 17.64 -17.55 9.95
N PHE A 309 18.16 -17.72 11.16
CA PHE A 309 18.84 -16.64 11.89
C PHE A 309 20.09 -16.14 11.15
N LEU A 310 20.94 -17.05 10.65
CA LEU A 310 22.12 -16.69 9.87
C LEU A 310 21.72 -15.99 8.56
N PHE A 311 20.70 -16.49 7.87
CA PHE A 311 20.19 -15.91 6.64
C PHE A 311 19.61 -14.49 6.84
N ILE A 312 18.83 -14.28 7.90
CA ILE A 312 18.32 -12.94 8.28
C ILE A 312 19.49 -12.01 8.59
N THR A 313 20.49 -12.49 9.33
CA THR A 313 21.71 -11.73 9.64
C THR A 313 22.47 -11.35 8.38
N LEU A 314 22.59 -12.26 7.41
CA LEU A 314 23.20 -12.05 6.10
C LEU A 314 22.51 -10.91 5.33
N ILE A 315 21.18 -10.99 5.23
CA ILE A 315 20.35 -9.98 4.56
C ILE A 315 20.55 -8.64 5.24
N TRP A 316 20.47 -8.58 6.57
CA TRP A 316 20.63 -7.35 7.33
C TRP A 316 22.01 -6.71 7.15
N ILE A 317 23.09 -7.50 7.18
CA ILE A 317 24.45 -7.03 6.90
C ILE A 317 24.53 -6.49 5.46
N ASN A 318 23.91 -7.18 4.50
CA ASN A 318 23.88 -6.74 3.10
C ASN A 318 23.16 -5.41 2.91
N THR A 319 21.95 -5.27 3.45
CA THR A 319 21.18 -4.03 3.38
C THR A 319 21.95 -2.88 4.03
N ARG A 320 22.56 -3.10 5.21
CA ARG A 320 23.40 -2.09 5.87
C ARG A 320 24.63 -1.72 5.06
N ASN A 321 25.31 -2.69 4.45
CA ASN A 321 26.48 -2.46 3.62
C ASN A 321 26.13 -1.69 2.33
N GLN A 322 25.02 -2.06 1.68
CA GLN A 322 24.53 -1.34 0.51
C GLN A 322 24.21 0.11 0.86
N ALA A 323 23.48 0.35 1.95
CA ALA A 323 23.18 1.70 2.39
C ALA A 323 24.44 2.50 2.75
N ALA A 324 25.39 1.90 3.48
CA ALA A 324 26.66 2.55 3.82
C ALA A 324 27.49 2.91 2.58
N LYS A 325 27.47 2.07 1.54
CA LYS A 325 28.11 2.37 0.24
C LYS A 325 27.41 3.49 -0.53
N MET A 326 26.11 3.65 -0.34
CA MET A 326 25.33 4.70 -0.99
C MET A 326 25.50 6.06 -0.32
N CYS A 327 25.77 6.14 1.00
CA CYS A 327 25.90 7.42 1.69
C CYS A 327 26.95 8.36 1.05
N PRO A 328 28.22 7.96 0.78
CA PRO A 328 29.19 8.86 0.16
C PRO A 328 28.79 9.29 -1.25
N PHE A 329 28.06 8.44 -1.95
CA PHE A 329 27.59 8.70 -3.30
C PHE A 329 26.44 9.72 -3.30
N LEU A 330 25.40 9.48 -2.51
CA LEU A 330 24.29 10.42 -2.37
C LEU A 330 24.76 11.77 -1.78
N LYS A 331 25.77 11.76 -0.91
CA LYS A 331 26.42 12.98 -0.43
C LYS A 331 27.06 13.79 -1.57
N ARG A 332 27.83 13.15 -2.46
CA ARG A 332 28.39 13.82 -3.65
C ARG A 332 27.30 14.36 -4.58
N ILE A 333 26.19 13.64 -4.73
CA ILE A 333 25.05 14.15 -5.50
C ILE A 333 24.47 15.39 -4.83
N ALA A 334 24.22 15.33 -3.52
CA ALA A 334 23.70 16.46 -2.76
C ALA A 334 24.59 17.70 -2.89
N GLU A 335 25.91 17.54 -2.77
CA GLU A 335 26.89 18.63 -2.89
C GLU A 335 26.90 19.31 -4.27
N LEU A 336 26.46 18.61 -5.33
CA LEU A 336 26.42 19.13 -6.69
C LEU A 336 25.06 19.72 -7.08
N ARG A 337 24.04 19.56 -6.25
CA ARG A 337 22.65 19.88 -6.58
C ARG A 337 22.13 20.98 -5.65
N PRO A 338 21.73 22.15 -6.16
CA PRO A 338 21.22 23.24 -5.33
C PRO A 338 20.03 22.80 -4.47
N GLY A 339 20.10 23.07 -3.16
CA GLY A 339 19.06 22.71 -2.19
C GLY A 339 18.94 21.22 -1.88
N ALA A 340 19.77 20.36 -2.45
CA ALA A 340 19.78 18.95 -2.12
C ALA A 340 20.63 18.68 -0.88
N PHE A 341 20.17 17.78 -0.01
CA PHE A 341 20.90 17.36 1.18
C PHE A 341 20.62 15.91 1.54
N LEU A 342 21.60 15.28 2.19
CA LEU A 342 21.50 13.90 2.62
C LEU A 342 20.90 13.82 4.03
N PHE A 343 19.84 13.06 4.19
CA PHE A 343 19.26 12.75 5.50
C PHE A 343 19.41 11.26 5.78
N ILE A 344 19.90 10.93 6.97
CA ILE A 344 20.08 9.55 7.42
C ILE A 344 19.14 9.31 8.59
N SER A 345 18.16 8.43 8.39
CA SER A 345 17.26 7.96 9.44
C SER A 345 17.42 6.45 9.60
N GLY A 346 18.08 6.03 10.66
CA GLY A 346 18.50 4.65 10.84
C GLY A 346 19.46 4.19 9.74
N THR A 347 19.09 3.14 9.01
CA THR A 347 20.01 2.49 8.06
C THR A 347 19.89 2.99 6.64
N PHE A 348 18.92 3.84 6.28
CA PHE A 348 18.68 4.21 4.88
C PHE A 348 19.00 5.69 4.63
N PRO A 349 19.99 6.00 3.77
CA PRO A 349 20.20 7.36 3.33
C PRO A 349 19.13 7.77 2.33
N THR A 350 18.54 8.94 2.56
CA THR A 350 17.53 9.53 1.68
C THR A 350 18.03 10.89 1.20
N LEU A 351 17.94 11.12 -0.11
CA LEU A 351 18.25 12.43 -0.68
C LEU A 351 16.99 13.30 -0.61
N PHE A 352 17.09 14.44 0.07
CA PHE A 352 16.03 15.44 0.16
C PHE A 352 16.40 16.68 -0.65
N TYR A 353 15.37 17.42 -1.05
CA TYR A 353 15.46 18.71 -1.70
C TYR A 353 14.68 19.74 -0.89
N ALA A 354 15.32 20.88 -0.66
CA ALA A 354 14.70 22.09 -0.16
C ALA A 354 15.08 23.24 -1.09
N ARG A 355 14.20 23.56 -2.04
CA ARG A 355 14.39 24.63 -3.02
C ARG A 355 13.29 25.67 -2.88
N GLU A 356 13.50 26.82 -3.50
CA GLU A 356 12.47 27.84 -3.55
C GLU A 356 11.24 27.30 -4.30
N GLY A 357 10.09 27.32 -3.63
CA GLY A 357 8.80 26.92 -4.21
C GLY A 357 8.48 25.42 -4.16
N TRP A 358 9.42 24.54 -3.79
CA TRP A 358 9.14 23.12 -3.61
C TRP A 358 10.09 22.38 -2.67
N LEU A 359 9.59 21.29 -2.11
CA LEU A 359 10.37 20.34 -1.30
C LEU A 359 10.23 18.96 -1.91
N GLY A 360 11.29 18.16 -1.87
CA GLY A 360 11.18 16.81 -2.38
C GLY A 360 12.06 15.80 -1.68
N LYS A 361 11.85 14.55 -2.03
CA LYS A 361 12.65 13.42 -1.59
C LYS A 361 12.79 12.43 -2.74
N VAL A 362 13.96 11.83 -2.85
CA VAL A 362 14.20 10.70 -3.75
C VAL A 362 13.84 9.42 -3.01
N VAL A 363 12.95 8.65 -3.59
CA VAL A 363 12.52 7.34 -3.10
C VAL A 363 13.06 6.27 -4.03
N PHE A 364 13.69 5.27 -3.43
CA PHE A 364 14.15 4.07 -4.10
C PHE A 364 13.30 2.90 -3.60
N GLN A 365 12.63 2.21 -4.51
CA GLN A 365 11.80 1.07 -4.18
C GLN A 365 12.38 -0.20 -4.79
N GLU A 366 12.66 -1.19 -3.94
CA GLU A 366 13.00 -2.53 -4.39
C GLU A 366 11.75 -3.21 -4.96
N GLY A 367 11.90 -3.85 -6.12
CA GLY A 367 10.81 -4.58 -6.76
C GLY A 367 10.50 -5.87 -6.01
N GLY A 368 9.24 -6.30 -6.09
CA GLY A 368 8.77 -7.60 -5.61
C GLY A 368 8.33 -8.50 -6.77
N GLU A 369 7.74 -9.65 -6.45
CA GLU A 369 7.27 -10.63 -7.45
C GLU A 369 6.22 -10.06 -8.43
N HIS A 370 5.46 -9.05 -7.98
CA HIS A 370 4.41 -8.39 -8.77
C HIS A 370 4.62 -6.88 -8.94
N GLN A 371 5.77 -6.36 -8.50
CA GLN A 371 6.06 -4.93 -8.56
C GLN A 371 7.46 -4.72 -9.12
N ASP A 372 7.54 -4.03 -10.26
CA ASP A 372 8.83 -3.60 -10.79
C ASP A 372 9.52 -2.67 -9.76
N SER A 373 10.85 -2.75 -9.69
CA SER A 373 11.63 -1.80 -8.88
C SER A 373 11.57 -0.40 -9.49
N CYS A 374 11.49 0.66 -8.69
CA CYS A 374 11.40 2.03 -9.20
C CYS A 374 12.31 3.04 -8.46
N THR A 375 12.61 4.13 -9.14
CA THR A 375 13.23 5.33 -8.56
C THR A 375 12.33 6.49 -8.88
N ARG A 376 12.01 7.31 -7.87
CA ARG A 376 11.14 8.47 -8.06
C ARG A 376 11.58 9.67 -7.24
N LEU A 377 11.40 10.86 -7.79
CA LEU A 377 11.49 12.12 -7.08
C LEU A 377 10.07 12.57 -6.77
N GLU A 378 9.68 12.50 -5.49
CA GLU A 378 8.41 13.01 -4.98
C GLU A 378 8.63 14.44 -4.48
N ALA A 379 7.88 15.40 -5.01
CA ALA A 379 7.95 16.79 -4.64
C ALA A 379 6.57 17.35 -4.24
N VAL A 380 6.57 18.29 -3.31
CA VAL A 380 5.42 19.09 -2.92
C VAL A 380 5.72 20.55 -3.26
N THR A 381 4.89 21.14 -4.09
CA THR A 381 5.03 22.52 -4.59
C THR A 381 4.19 23.51 -3.77
N ARG A 382 4.57 24.78 -3.78
CA ARG A 382 3.83 25.85 -3.11
C ARG A 382 2.47 26.11 -3.75
N HIS A 383 2.47 26.13 -5.09
CA HIS A 383 1.28 26.35 -5.91
C HIS A 383 0.65 25.00 -6.26
N SER A 384 -0.69 24.94 -6.18
CA SER A 384 -1.43 23.78 -6.68
C SER A 384 -1.46 23.86 -8.20
N GLY A 385 -0.91 22.86 -8.88
CA GLY A 385 -1.29 22.56 -10.25
C GLY A 385 -2.68 21.94 -10.30
N GLY A 386 -3.31 21.92 -11.48
CA GLY A 386 -4.38 20.96 -11.74
C GLY A 386 -3.81 19.54 -11.84
N TRP A 387 -4.58 18.62 -12.40
CA TRP A 387 -4.13 17.25 -12.64
C TRP A 387 -3.51 17.13 -14.03
N LEU A 388 -2.31 16.54 -14.11
CA LEU A 388 -1.61 16.24 -15.37
C LEU A 388 -0.76 14.98 -15.20
N SER A 389 -0.87 14.04 -16.15
CA SER A 389 -0.04 12.84 -16.24
C SER A 389 0.61 12.75 -17.61
N ILE A 390 1.92 12.50 -17.62
CA ILE A 390 2.72 12.25 -18.83
C ILE A 390 3.38 10.88 -18.68
N SER A 391 3.09 9.97 -19.59
CA SER A 391 3.62 8.60 -19.54
C SER A 391 4.10 8.14 -20.91
N LYS A 392 5.11 7.27 -20.94
CA LYS A 392 5.57 6.66 -22.19
C LYS A 392 4.47 5.79 -22.79
N LYS A 393 4.21 5.95 -24.09
CA LYS A 393 3.28 5.11 -24.85
C LYS A 393 3.74 3.66 -24.79
N ASN A 394 2.90 2.81 -24.21
CA ASN A 394 3.08 1.37 -24.27
C ASN A 394 2.16 0.83 -25.36
N VAL A 395 2.59 -0.23 -26.05
CA VAL A 395 1.77 -0.89 -27.09
C VAL A 395 0.39 -1.27 -26.56
N ILE A 396 0.31 -1.60 -25.27
CA ILE A 396 -0.94 -1.97 -24.58
C ILE A 396 -1.83 -0.75 -24.27
N SER A 397 -1.26 0.43 -24.00
CA SER A 397 -2.07 1.62 -23.67
C SER A 397 -2.83 2.19 -24.88
N LYS A 398 -2.45 1.84 -26.11
CA LYS A 398 -3.22 2.15 -27.32
C LYS A 398 -4.56 1.40 -27.40
N VAL A 399 -4.70 0.28 -26.72
CA VAL A 399 -5.89 -0.60 -26.82
C VAL A 399 -6.85 -0.38 -25.65
N PHE A 400 -6.34 0.05 -24.49
CA PHE A 400 -7.11 0.18 -23.25
C PHE A 400 -7.04 1.60 -22.65
N GLY A 401 -6.79 2.61 -23.49
CA GLY A 401 -6.70 4.01 -23.05
C GLY A 401 -7.98 4.49 -22.38
N ARG A 402 -7.82 5.38 -21.39
CA ARG A 402 -8.93 6.11 -20.73
C ARG A 402 -9.85 6.76 -21.77
N SER A 403 -11.08 7.06 -21.36
CA SER A 403 -12.05 7.87 -22.12
C SER A 403 -11.34 9.07 -22.77
N ASP A 404 -11.50 9.26 -24.08
CA ASP A 404 -10.85 10.29 -24.90
C ASP A 404 -11.01 11.73 -24.37
N LYS A 405 -11.93 11.95 -23.43
CA LYS A 405 -12.28 13.27 -22.88
C LYS A 405 -11.14 13.96 -22.12
N ASP A 406 -10.22 13.21 -21.50
CA ASP A 406 -9.13 13.79 -20.68
C ASP A 406 -7.77 13.77 -21.38
N ASN A 407 -7.72 13.24 -22.62
CA ASN A 407 -6.50 13.20 -23.42
C ASN A 407 -6.21 14.59 -24.00
N ILE A 408 -4.99 15.08 -23.77
CA ILE A 408 -4.53 16.35 -24.35
C ILE A 408 -3.88 16.03 -25.70
N SER A 409 -4.37 16.67 -26.76
CA SER A 409 -3.83 16.47 -28.11
C SER A 409 -2.36 16.91 -28.15
N LEU A 410 -1.49 15.96 -28.49
CA LEU A 410 -0.06 16.20 -28.64
C LEU A 410 0.28 16.57 -30.09
N PRO A 411 1.27 17.44 -30.33
CA PRO A 411 1.77 17.72 -31.68
C PRO A 411 2.33 16.44 -32.34
N ASP A 412 2.22 16.32 -33.66
CA ASP A 412 2.84 15.22 -34.41
C ASP A 412 4.36 15.44 -34.57
N ASN A 413 5.06 15.33 -33.45
CA ASN A 413 6.51 15.35 -33.36
C ASN A 413 7.01 14.11 -32.59
N ASP A 414 8.33 14.00 -32.37
CA ASP A 414 8.91 12.83 -31.69
C ASP A 414 8.33 12.63 -30.28
N PHE A 415 8.09 13.71 -29.54
CA PHE A 415 7.44 13.68 -28.23
C PHE A 415 6.03 13.09 -28.32
N GLY A 416 5.19 13.64 -29.20
CA GLY A 416 3.81 13.16 -29.39
C GLY A 416 3.73 11.71 -29.87
N ARG A 417 4.77 11.17 -30.50
CA ARG A 417 4.83 9.76 -30.91
C ARG A 417 5.20 8.81 -29.77
N LYS A 418 5.99 9.27 -28.81
CA LYS A 418 6.55 8.45 -27.71
C LYS A 418 5.81 8.57 -26.40
N PHE A 419 5.11 9.68 -26.15
CA PHE A 419 4.42 9.93 -24.90
C PHE A 419 2.91 10.11 -25.10
N THR A 420 2.16 9.83 -24.04
CA THR A 420 0.77 10.22 -23.85
C THR A 420 0.70 11.27 -22.75
N MET A 421 -0.22 12.22 -22.90
CA MET A 421 -0.48 13.24 -21.90
C MET A 421 -1.99 13.33 -21.67
N SER A 422 -2.39 13.25 -20.41
CA SER A 422 -3.78 13.37 -19.98
C SER A 422 -3.85 14.31 -18.79
N GLY A 423 -4.82 15.20 -18.75
CA GLY A 423 -4.86 16.23 -17.72
C GLY A 423 -6.05 17.17 -17.85
N THR A 424 -6.45 17.76 -16.73
CA THR A 424 -7.46 18.83 -16.71
C THR A 424 -6.81 20.21 -16.96
N ASP A 425 -5.50 20.31 -16.77
CA ASP A 425 -4.76 21.57 -16.81
C ASP A 425 -4.09 21.83 -18.18
N LYS A 426 -4.86 22.42 -19.11
CA LYS A 426 -4.38 22.70 -20.47
C LYS A 426 -3.22 23.69 -20.52
N MET A 427 -3.21 24.70 -19.65
CA MET A 427 -2.13 25.70 -19.65
C MET A 427 -0.81 25.10 -19.16
N LEU A 428 -0.84 24.26 -18.12
CA LEU A 428 0.35 23.55 -17.66
C LEU A 428 0.85 22.56 -18.71
N ALA A 429 -0.08 21.86 -19.37
CA ALA A 429 0.23 21.00 -20.49
C ALA A 429 0.94 21.74 -21.63
N GLU A 430 0.42 22.88 -22.07
CA GLU A 430 1.07 23.71 -23.11
C GLU A 430 2.47 24.15 -22.69
N LYS A 431 2.66 24.55 -21.42
CA LYS A 431 3.99 24.90 -20.87
C LYS A 431 4.95 23.69 -20.88
N MET A 432 4.47 22.51 -20.52
CA MET A 432 5.25 21.25 -20.58
C MET A 432 5.59 20.83 -22.00
N LEU A 433 4.79 21.23 -22.99
CA LEU A 433 5.02 20.98 -24.41
C LEU A 433 5.90 22.02 -25.09
N SER A 434 6.33 23.07 -24.39
CA SER A 434 7.35 24.00 -24.91
C SER A 434 8.62 23.21 -25.31
N SER A 435 9.32 23.66 -26.36
CA SER A 435 10.44 22.92 -26.97
C SER A 435 11.51 22.50 -25.96
N ASP A 436 11.78 23.37 -25.00
CA ASP A 436 12.87 23.20 -24.04
C ASP A 436 12.55 22.12 -23.00
N ILE A 437 11.28 22.03 -22.59
CA ILE A 437 10.82 21.07 -21.58
C ILE A 437 10.47 19.73 -22.22
N ALA A 438 9.84 19.73 -23.39
CA ALA A 438 9.63 18.52 -24.16
C ALA A 438 10.97 17.82 -24.43
N GLY A 439 12.00 18.55 -24.87
CA GLY A 439 13.36 18.00 -25.04
C GLY A 439 13.97 17.44 -23.75
N THR A 440 13.64 18.05 -22.60
CA THR A 440 14.08 17.55 -21.29
C THR A 440 13.36 16.27 -20.88
N ILE A 441 12.04 16.18 -21.05
CA ILE A 441 11.25 14.97 -20.77
C ILE A 441 11.66 13.83 -21.71
N MET A 442 12.02 14.13 -22.96
CA MET A 442 12.53 13.13 -23.91
C MET A 442 13.79 12.42 -23.41
N ARG A 443 14.62 13.07 -22.57
CA ARG A 443 15.76 12.41 -21.92
C ARG A 443 15.34 11.33 -20.93
N LEU A 444 14.10 11.34 -20.43
CA LEU A 444 13.56 10.23 -19.63
C LEU A 444 13.32 8.96 -20.45
N GLU A 445 13.28 9.05 -21.78
CA GLU A 445 13.04 7.90 -22.65
C GLU A 445 14.10 6.81 -22.51
N GLU A 446 15.32 7.20 -22.16
CA GLU A 446 16.47 6.31 -21.89
C GLU A 446 16.22 5.37 -20.70
N PHE A 447 15.26 5.72 -19.83
CA PHE A 447 14.87 4.91 -18.68
C PHE A 447 13.65 4.03 -18.98
N LYS A 448 13.52 2.93 -18.24
CA LYS A 448 12.38 2.01 -18.38
C LYS A 448 11.10 2.67 -17.82
N LYS A 449 10.07 2.79 -18.68
CA LYS A 449 8.71 3.26 -18.35
C LYS A 449 8.70 4.54 -17.48
N PRO A 450 9.15 5.69 -18.01
CA PRO A 450 9.06 6.96 -17.30
C PRO A 450 7.60 7.40 -17.15
N ASN A 451 7.29 7.99 -16.01
CA ASN A 451 6.00 8.54 -15.65
C ASN A 451 6.18 9.86 -14.90
N ILE A 452 5.43 10.89 -15.28
CA ILE A 452 5.34 12.17 -14.58
C ILE A 452 3.88 12.32 -14.17
N GLU A 453 3.64 12.57 -12.90
CA GLU A 453 2.31 12.77 -12.34
C GLU A 453 2.28 14.06 -11.53
N ILE A 454 1.33 14.92 -11.85
CA ILE A 454 1.06 16.18 -11.17
C ILE A 454 -0.37 16.09 -10.68
N ASP A 455 -0.53 16.16 -9.37
CA ASP A 455 -1.82 16.11 -8.71
C ASP A 455 -1.87 17.16 -7.60
N GLY A 456 -2.52 18.27 -7.90
CA GLY A 456 -2.59 19.40 -6.97
C GLY A 456 -1.20 19.97 -6.70
N LYS A 457 -0.77 19.90 -5.44
CA LYS A 457 0.58 20.31 -5.00
C LYS A 457 1.62 19.21 -5.11
N SER A 458 1.24 18.00 -5.49
CA SER A 458 2.15 16.86 -5.59
C SER A 458 2.69 16.76 -7.01
N VAL A 459 4.00 16.62 -7.13
CA VAL A 459 4.68 16.32 -8.41
C VAL A 459 5.54 15.09 -8.19
N THR A 460 5.31 14.05 -8.99
CA THR A 460 6.09 12.82 -8.96
C THR A 460 6.70 12.57 -10.32
N VAL A 461 8.02 12.42 -10.38
CA VAL A 461 8.73 11.94 -11.55
C VAL A 461 9.28 10.56 -11.22
N GLU A 462 8.83 9.52 -11.93
CA GLU A 462 9.13 8.12 -11.65
C GLU A 462 9.70 7.41 -12.89
N ILE A 463 10.62 6.49 -12.65
CA ILE A 463 11.09 5.51 -13.63
C ILE A 463 11.01 4.11 -13.02
N THR A 464 10.71 3.12 -13.86
CA THR A 464 10.63 1.71 -13.47
C THR A 464 12.01 1.04 -13.50
N GLU A 465 12.95 1.65 -12.77
CA GLU A 465 14.28 1.11 -12.58
C GLU A 465 14.82 1.52 -11.20
N ASN A 466 15.44 0.59 -10.46
CA ASN A 466 16.15 0.94 -9.23
C ASN A 466 17.54 1.50 -9.55
N LEU A 467 17.74 2.78 -9.25
CA LEU A 467 19.01 3.50 -9.39
C LEU A 467 19.82 3.54 -8.07
N PHE A 468 19.39 2.81 -7.04
CA PHE A 468 20.10 2.69 -5.75
C PHE A 468 21.34 1.79 -5.86
N SER A 469 22.32 2.23 -6.65
CA SER A 469 23.59 1.53 -6.83
C SER A 469 24.71 2.50 -7.22
N THR A 470 25.89 2.29 -6.64
CA THR A 470 27.11 3.06 -6.98
C THR A 470 27.50 2.93 -8.46
N ARG A 471 27.14 1.82 -9.11
CA ARG A 471 27.38 1.62 -10.55
C ARG A 471 26.44 2.44 -11.43
N LYS A 472 25.34 2.94 -10.87
CA LYS A 472 24.31 3.72 -11.56
C LYS A 472 24.40 5.21 -11.22
N GLU A 473 25.56 5.69 -10.78
CA GLU A 473 25.79 7.08 -10.39
C GLU A 473 25.45 8.07 -11.52
N ALA A 474 25.94 7.81 -12.73
CA ALA A 474 25.66 8.66 -13.90
C ALA A 474 24.16 8.66 -14.25
N ALA A 475 23.52 7.49 -14.24
CA ALA A 475 22.10 7.34 -14.52
C ALA A 475 21.24 8.08 -13.49
N LEU A 476 21.58 8.01 -12.19
CA LEU A 476 20.87 8.75 -11.15
C LEU A 476 21.05 10.26 -11.31
N ARG A 477 22.25 10.73 -11.64
CA ARG A 477 22.49 12.15 -11.92
C ARG A 477 21.62 12.64 -13.08
N GLN A 478 21.60 11.90 -14.18
CA GLN A 478 20.80 12.24 -15.35
C GLN A 478 19.31 12.24 -15.03
N PHE A 479 18.81 11.23 -14.33
CA PHE A 479 17.41 11.17 -13.88
C PHE A 479 17.04 12.39 -13.02
N LEU A 480 17.85 12.72 -12.01
CA LEU A 480 17.57 13.84 -11.11
C LEU A 480 17.62 15.19 -11.83
N GLU A 481 18.52 15.37 -12.80
CA GLU A 481 18.56 16.58 -13.62
C GLU A 481 17.24 16.82 -14.36
N VAL A 482 16.74 15.77 -15.00
CA VAL A 482 15.51 15.84 -15.76
C VAL A 482 14.31 16.04 -14.83
N ALA A 483 14.26 15.31 -13.72
CA ALA A 483 13.18 15.42 -12.74
C ALA A 483 13.12 16.80 -12.06
N GLU A 484 14.27 17.35 -11.67
CA GLU A 484 14.39 18.71 -11.10
C GLU A 484 13.88 19.77 -12.07
N ASN A 485 14.30 19.70 -13.33
CA ASN A 485 13.86 20.65 -14.37
C ASN A 485 12.34 20.58 -14.59
N VAL A 486 11.76 19.38 -14.60
CA VAL A 486 10.30 19.21 -14.70
C VAL A 486 9.60 19.88 -13.52
N ILE A 487 10.06 19.64 -12.29
CA ILE A 487 9.45 20.23 -11.08
C ILE A 487 9.58 21.75 -11.07
N ASP A 488 10.75 22.29 -11.45
CA ASP A 488 10.98 23.74 -11.50
C ASP A 488 10.01 24.42 -12.47
N VAL A 489 9.67 23.79 -13.60
CA VAL A 489 8.67 24.32 -14.56
C VAL A 489 7.28 24.37 -13.95
N VAL A 490 6.89 23.34 -13.19
CA VAL A 490 5.62 23.31 -12.45
C VAL A 490 5.56 24.44 -11.43
N VAL A 491 6.69 24.72 -10.76
CA VAL A 491 6.80 25.73 -9.70
C VAL A 491 6.82 27.16 -10.24
N GLN A 492 7.44 27.40 -11.39
CA GLN A 492 7.50 28.72 -12.06
C GLN A 492 6.18 29.16 -12.69
N ARG A 493 5.09 28.44 -12.44
CA ARG A 493 3.76 28.79 -12.91
C ARG A 493 3.08 29.66 -11.86
#